data_AF-X0XF92-F1
#
_entry.id   AF-X0XF92-F1
#
_cell.length_a   1.000
_cell.length_b   1.000
_cell.length_c   1.000
_cell.angle_alpha   90.00
_cell.angle_beta   90.00
_cell.angle_gamma   90.00
#
_symmetry.space_group_name_H-M   'P 1'
#
loop_
_entity.id
_entity.type
_entity.pdbx_description
1 polymer ?
#
loop_
_entity_poly.entity_id
_entity_poly.type
_entity_poly.pdbx_seq_one_letter_code
_entity_poly.pdbx_strand_id
1 'polypeptide(L)'
;IGIRGLEVDVRQTRDGKLILMHDDTIDRTTDGKGYVNQLPYEEIKLYDAGSWKSEAFAGERVPLLSEALQFAKEKKIKLIINVKEHGIEQKTRSLIEEFDMINHVYFSGRLESIRNKDLDITGAQLVFLPPDEPTNDLINLIHERHNHVGTRLFGTDDRDKMKKKMFKGVDIILTDYPSVAIDLMHFRTINQPNKREPRKKLESNIAGNTAQIGALIDAITYGSPDESRIAALVFSTLPAGVAVPPLVERLD
;
A
#
# COMPACT_ATOMS: atom_id res chain seq x y z
N ILE A 1 9.26 19.68 1.96
CA ILE A 1 7.90 19.78 1.36
C ILE A 1 6.75 19.28 2.26
N GLY A 2 6.98 18.61 3.39
CA GLY A 2 5.90 18.32 4.37
C GLY A 2 5.15 16.99 4.17
N ILE A 3 5.61 16.12 3.27
CA ILE A 3 5.05 14.76 3.12
C ILE A 3 5.20 13.93 4.40
N ARG A 4 4.38 12.88 4.52
CA ARG A 4 4.37 11.95 5.67
C ARG A 4 4.76 10.52 5.31
N GLY A 5 4.98 10.23 4.04
CA GLY A 5 5.47 8.93 3.61
C GLY A 5 5.96 8.93 2.17
N LEU A 6 6.60 7.82 1.80
CA LEU A 6 7.12 7.50 0.47
C LEU A 6 6.59 6.13 0.03
N GLU A 7 6.35 5.95 -1.25
CA GLU A 7 6.17 4.63 -1.85
C GLU A 7 7.45 4.25 -2.59
N VAL A 8 7.85 2.99 -2.44
CA VAL A 8 9.09 2.48 -3.01
C VAL A 8 8.87 1.06 -3.54
N ASP A 9 9.44 0.78 -4.70
CA ASP A 9 9.46 -0.56 -5.30
C ASP A 9 10.74 -1.31 -4.93
N VAL A 10 10.62 -2.58 -4.57
CA VAL A 10 11.74 -3.41 -4.14
C VAL A 10 11.97 -4.57 -5.10
N ARG A 11 13.25 -4.75 -5.46
CA ARG A 11 13.79 -5.89 -6.21
C ARG A 11 15.12 -6.36 -5.63
N GLN A 12 15.58 -7.52 -6.05
CA GLN A 12 16.77 -8.20 -5.56
C GLN A 12 17.82 -8.36 -6.66
N THR A 13 19.05 -7.98 -6.33
CA THR A 13 20.22 -8.17 -7.19
C THR A 13 20.68 -9.63 -7.23
N ARG A 14 21.56 -10.00 -8.18
CA ARG A 14 22.09 -11.36 -8.31
C ARG A 14 22.76 -11.88 -7.03
N ASP A 15 23.42 -11.00 -6.27
CA ASP A 15 24.07 -11.30 -4.98
C ASP A 15 23.13 -11.12 -3.77
N GLY A 16 21.82 -10.96 -4.02
CA GLY A 16 20.80 -10.99 -3.00
C GLY A 16 20.59 -9.66 -2.27
N LYS A 17 21.09 -8.53 -2.73
CA LYS A 17 20.80 -7.23 -2.08
C LYS A 17 19.43 -6.72 -2.50
N LEU A 18 18.66 -6.20 -1.55
CA LEU A 18 17.37 -5.56 -1.81
C LEU A 18 17.60 -4.09 -2.16
N ILE A 19 17.21 -3.68 -3.36
CA ILE A 19 17.38 -2.31 -3.89
C ILE A 19 16.04 -1.67 -4.21
N LEU A 20 16.02 -0.34 -4.30
CA LEU A 20 14.86 0.38 -4.80
C LEU A 20 14.90 0.47 -6.33
N MET A 21 14.01 -0.26 -7.00
CA MET A 21 13.94 -0.29 -8.46
C MET A 21 12.55 -0.74 -8.92
N HIS A 22 11.90 0.08 -9.75
CA HIS A 22 10.56 -0.24 -10.28
C HIS A 22 10.63 -1.31 -11.37
N ASP A 23 11.49 -1.09 -12.36
CA ASP A 23 11.61 -1.94 -13.55
C ASP A 23 12.43 -3.20 -13.25
N ASP A 24 12.24 -4.25 -14.04
CA ASP A 24 13.06 -5.47 -13.94
C ASP A 24 14.49 -5.30 -14.50
N THR A 25 14.72 -4.21 -15.23
CA THR A 25 16.00 -3.77 -15.77
C THR A 25 16.40 -2.41 -15.20
N ILE A 26 17.70 -2.09 -15.24
CA ILE A 26 18.22 -0.78 -14.81
C ILE A 26 18.17 0.28 -15.95
N ASP A 27 17.78 -0.14 -17.15
CA ASP A 27 17.95 0.56 -18.41
C ASP A 27 17.30 1.94 -18.53
N ARG A 28 16.13 2.13 -17.93
CA ARG A 28 15.32 3.34 -18.08
C ARG A 28 15.75 4.45 -17.12
N THR A 29 16.16 4.07 -15.92
CA THR A 29 16.41 5.00 -14.80
C THR A 29 17.86 5.03 -14.38
N THR A 30 18.76 4.44 -15.17
CA THR A 30 20.20 4.54 -14.97
C THR A 30 20.93 4.68 -16.31
N ASP A 31 22.22 4.98 -16.27
CA ASP A 31 23.13 4.91 -17.42
C ASP A 31 23.69 3.49 -17.68
N GLY A 32 23.30 2.50 -16.88
CA GLY A 32 23.64 1.09 -17.06
C GLY A 32 22.63 0.32 -17.92
N LYS A 33 22.92 -0.96 -18.14
CA LYS A 33 22.04 -1.89 -18.89
C LYS A 33 22.01 -3.27 -18.25
N GLY A 34 20.84 -3.92 -18.29
CA GLY A 34 20.67 -5.31 -17.88
C GLY A 34 19.60 -5.53 -16.82
N TYR A 35 19.28 -6.81 -16.60
CA TYR A 35 18.31 -7.23 -15.59
C TYR A 35 18.88 -7.13 -14.18
N VAL A 36 18.09 -6.59 -13.26
CA VAL A 36 18.48 -6.41 -11.85
C VAL A 36 18.94 -7.73 -11.24
N ASN A 37 18.23 -8.82 -11.49
CA ASN A 37 18.54 -10.15 -10.94
C ASN A 37 19.75 -10.85 -11.59
N GLN A 38 20.38 -10.23 -12.60
CA GLN A 38 21.59 -10.73 -13.26
C GLN A 38 22.86 -9.95 -12.86
N LEU A 39 22.70 -8.78 -12.22
CA LEU A 39 23.81 -7.92 -11.84
C LEU A 39 24.04 -7.95 -10.31
N PRO A 40 25.30 -7.96 -9.83
CA PRO A 40 25.60 -7.78 -8.41
C PRO A 40 25.42 -6.30 -8.00
N TYR A 41 25.07 -6.05 -6.74
CA TYR A 41 24.86 -4.66 -6.28
C TYR A 41 26.10 -3.78 -6.40
N GLU A 42 27.29 -4.34 -6.19
CA GLU A 42 28.56 -3.63 -6.33
C GLU A 42 28.78 -3.05 -7.73
N GLU A 43 28.15 -3.63 -8.75
CA GLU A 43 28.12 -3.09 -10.11
C GLU A 43 27.01 -2.05 -10.26
N ILE A 44 25.78 -2.39 -9.83
CA ILE A 44 24.61 -1.50 -9.97
C ILE A 44 24.84 -0.14 -9.30
N LYS A 45 25.49 -0.11 -8.13
CA LYS A 45 25.75 1.12 -7.37
C LYS A 45 26.71 2.09 -8.06
N LEU A 46 27.41 1.67 -9.12
CA LEU A 46 28.33 2.52 -9.89
C LEU A 46 27.61 3.33 -10.97
N TYR A 47 26.39 2.94 -11.35
CA TYR A 47 25.60 3.65 -12.35
C TYR A 47 24.96 4.92 -11.77
N ASP A 48 24.79 5.91 -12.63
CA ASP A 48 24.06 7.15 -12.33
C ASP A 48 22.56 6.89 -12.48
N ALA A 49 21.81 7.05 -11.40
CA ALA A 49 20.37 6.84 -11.31
C ALA A 49 19.55 8.14 -11.27
N GLY A 50 20.16 9.31 -11.48
CA GLY A 50 19.50 10.61 -11.38
C GLY A 50 19.55 11.47 -12.64
N SER A 51 20.59 11.34 -13.46
CA SER A 51 20.78 12.13 -14.69
C SER A 51 19.63 11.98 -15.69
N TRP A 52 18.97 10.82 -15.74
CA TRP A 52 17.79 10.60 -16.58
C TRP A 52 16.61 11.51 -16.20
N LYS A 53 16.53 11.94 -14.94
CA LYS A 53 15.45 12.79 -14.42
C LYS A 53 15.76 14.27 -14.62
N SER A 54 16.98 14.69 -14.30
CA SER A 54 17.50 16.04 -14.49
C SER A 54 19.00 16.06 -14.20
N GLU A 55 19.74 16.95 -14.87
CA GLU A 55 21.15 17.22 -14.59
C GLU A 55 21.41 17.59 -13.11
N ALA A 56 20.43 18.20 -12.43
CA ALA A 56 20.53 18.52 -11.02
C ALA A 56 20.66 17.29 -10.09
N PHE A 57 20.35 16.09 -10.58
CA PHE A 57 20.46 14.83 -9.87
C PHE A 57 21.61 13.95 -10.39
N ALA A 58 22.53 14.52 -11.17
CA ALA A 58 23.66 13.77 -11.69
C ALA A 58 24.50 13.18 -10.55
N GLY A 59 24.90 11.92 -10.72
CA GLY A 59 25.70 11.16 -9.76
C GLY A 59 24.91 10.46 -8.65
N GLU A 60 23.59 10.64 -8.57
CA GLU A 60 22.74 9.88 -7.63
C GLU A 60 22.84 8.36 -7.91
N ARG A 61 22.79 7.55 -6.86
CA ARG A 61 22.98 6.08 -6.95
C ARG A 61 21.69 5.33 -6.66
N VAL A 62 21.61 4.10 -7.14
CA VAL A 62 20.49 3.20 -6.80
C VAL A 62 20.58 2.81 -5.32
N PRO A 63 19.59 3.17 -4.49
CA PRO A 63 19.67 2.96 -3.05
C PRO A 63 19.29 1.53 -2.67
N LEU A 64 19.85 1.05 -1.56
CA LEU A 64 19.40 -0.16 -0.88
C LEU A 64 18.09 0.10 -0.13
N LEU A 65 17.28 -0.95 0.04
CA LEU A 65 16.12 -0.88 0.91
C LEU A 65 16.51 -0.55 2.36
N SER A 66 17.65 -1.05 2.85
CA SER A 66 18.16 -0.75 4.19
C SER A 66 18.43 0.75 4.38
N GLU A 67 18.94 1.43 3.37
CA GLU A 67 19.19 2.87 3.42
C GLU A 67 17.87 3.64 3.47
N ALA A 68 16.89 3.22 2.70
CA ALA A 68 15.54 3.81 2.73
C ALA A 68 14.83 3.60 4.07
N LEU A 69 14.95 2.42 4.68
CA LEU A 69 14.41 2.12 6.01
C LEU A 69 15.07 2.98 7.09
N GLN A 70 16.40 3.10 7.07
CA GLN A 70 17.15 3.95 7.99
C GLN A 70 16.71 5.42 7.85
N PHE A 71 16.69 5.93 6.62
CA PHE A 71 16.24 7.29 6.34
C PHE A 71 14.81 7.52 6.83
N ALA A 72 13.91 6.58 6.57
CA ALA A 72 12.52 6.68 6.99
C ALA A 72 12.37 6.72 8.52
N LYS A 73 13.12 5.88 9.24
CA LYS A 73 13.17 5.85 10.70
C LYS A 73 13.64 7.19 11.27
N GLU A 74 14.74 7.72 10.76
CA GLU A 74 15.32 8.99 11.21
C GLU A 74 14.41 10.19 10.94
N LYS A 75 13.79 10.23 9.75
CA LYS A 75 12.89 11.31 9.35
C LYS A 75 11.46 11.15 9.86
N LYS A 76 11.16 10.03 10.52
CA LYS A 76 9.82 9.67 11.03
C LYS A 76 8.75 9.73 9.92
N ILE A 77 9.09 9.19 8.75
CA ILE A 77 8.17 9.06 7.62
C ILE A 77 7.76 7.59 7.46
N LYS A 78 6.53 7.36 6.99
CA LYS A 78 6.07 6.01 6.67
C LYS A 78 6.57 5.55 5.31
N LEU A 79 6.71 4.25 5.10
CA LEU A 79 6.95 3.68 3.78
C LEU A 79 5.75 2.86 3.32
N ILE A 80 5.45 2.89 2.03
CA ILE A 80 4.65 1.89 1.33
C ILE A 80 5.64 1.07 0.53
N ILE A 81 5.86 -0.19 0.90
CA ILE A 81 6.87 -1.04 0.27
C ILE A 81 6.17 -2.00 -0.70
N ASN A 82 6.45 -1.81 -1.99
CA ASN A 82 5.92 -2.62 -3.08
C ASN A 82 6.94 -3.65 -3.56
N VAL A 83 6.78 -4.90 -3.15
CA VAL A 83 7.64 -6.00 -3.62
C VAL A 83 7.20 -6.46 -5.00
N LYS A 84 8.09 -6.31 -6.00
CA LYS A 84 7.76 -6.55 -7.42
C LYS A 84 7.91 -8.00 -7.87
N GLU A 85 8.71 -8.79 -7.17
CA GLU A 85 9.08 -10.16 -7.59
C GLU A 85 8.92 -11.20 -6.49
N HIS A 86 8.78 -12.46 -6.91
CA HIS A 86 8.56 -13.58 -6.01
C HIS A 86 9.86 -14.00 -5.31
N GLY A 87 9.73 -14.58 -4.11
CA GLY A 87 10.82 -15.23 -3.40
C GLY A 87 11.63 -14.28 -2.52
N ILE A 88 11.31 -13.00 -2.50
CA ILE A 88 12.01 -11.98 -1.70
C ILE A 88 11.14 -11.41 -0.57
N GLU A 89 9.90 -11.88 -0.43
CA GLU A 89 8.93 -11.34 0.51
C GLU A 89 9.42 -11.51 1.96
N GLN A 90 9.86 -12.72 2.34
CA GLN A 90 10.30 -12.99 3.73
C GLN A 90 11.57 -12.23 4.06
N LYS A 91 12.52 -12.18 3.11
CA LYS A 91 13.75 -11.40 3.27
C LYS A 91 13.47 -9.91 3.44
N THR A 92 12.50 -9.38 2.69
CA THR A 92 12.06 -7.98 2.81
C THR A 92 11.45 -7.74 4.18
N ARG A 93 10.57 -8.63 4.66
CA ARG A 93 9.99 -8.56 6.00
C ARG A 93 11.08 -8.58 7.09
N SER A 94 12.00 -9.54 7.05
CA SER A 94 13.06 -9.66 8.06
C SER A 94 13.91 -8.39 8.14
N LEU A 95 14.21 -7.76 6.99
CA LEU A 95 14.91 -6.48 6.98
C LEU A 95 14.07 -5.35 7.59
N ILE A 96 12.76 -5.31 7.33
CA ILE A 96 11.87 -4.32 7.97
C ILE A 96 11.86 -4.50 9.51
N GLU A 97 11.86 -5.74 9.99
CA GLU A 97 11.90 -6.08 11.42
C GLU A 97 13.24 -5.72 12.05
N GLU A 98 14.36 -6.01 11.38
CA GLU A 98 15.71 -5.63 11.82
C GLU A 98 15.84 -4.12 12.07
N PHE A 99 15.11 -3.31 11.28
CA PHE A 99 15.08 -1.85 11.44
C PHE A 99 14.00 -1.36 12.41
N ASP A 100 13.24 -2.23 13.09
CA ASP A 100 12.07 -1.90 13.94
C ASP A 100 10.96 -1.11 13.21
N MET A 101 10.84 -1.30 11.89
CA MET A 101 9.96 -0.49 11.04
C MET A 101 8.62 -1.16 10.74
N ILE A 102 8.34 -2.36 11.28
CA ILE A 102 7.15 -3.16 10.95
C ILE A 102 5.82 -2.39 11.13
N ASN A 103 5.72 -1.52 12.14
CA ASN A 103 4.54 -0.70 12.41
C ASN A 103 4.50 0.64 11.65
N HIS A 104 5.56 0.96 10.91
CA HIS A 104 5.75 2.21 10.15
C HIS A 104 5.76 1.98 8.64
N VAL A 105 5.51 0.74 8.21
CA VAL A 105 5.45 0.33 6.80
C VAL A 105 4.05 -0.17 6.47
N TYR A 106 3.54 0.21 5.30
CA TYR A 106 2.43 -0.45 4.64
C TYR A 106 2.96 -1.45 3.62
N PHE A 107 2.44 -2.66 3.67
CA PHE A 107 2.83 -3.70 2.72
C PHE A 107 2.11 -3.43 1.40
N SER A 108 2.74 -3.78 0.27
CA SER A 108 2.12 -3.69 -1.04
C SER A 108 2.75 -4.68 -2.01
N GLY A 109 2.12 -4.86 -3.16
CA GLY A 109 2.51 -5.85 -4.16
C GLY A 109 2.53 -7.25 -3.58
N ARG A 110 3.65 -7.95 -3.75
CA ARG A 110 3.79 -9.34 -3.29
C ARG A 110 3.96 -9.46 -1.77
N LEU A 111 4.38 -8.40 -1.10
CA LEU A 111 4.58 -8.40 0.35
C LEU A 111 3.26 -8.61 1.11
N GLU A 112 2.13 -8.22 0.52
CA GLU A 112 0.78 -8.49 1.05
C GLU A 112 0.51 -9.99 1.24
N SER A 113 1.14 -10.85 0.44
CA SER A 113 0.95 -12.30 0.54
C SER A 113 1.45 -12.90 1.87
N ILE A 114 2.43 -12.26 2.53
CA ILE A 114 2.92 -12.67 3.85
C ILE A 114 1.93 -12.24 4.92
N ARG A 115 1.42 -11.02 4.81
CA ARG A 115 0.45 -10.47 5.77
C ARG A 115 -0.82 -11.31 5.86
N ASN A 116 -1.29 -11.85 4.73
CA ASN A 116 -2.46 -12.73 4.71
C ASN A 116 -2.21 -14.11 5.34
N LYS A 117 -0.94 -14.51 5.51
CA LYS A 117 -0.54 -15.82 6.05
C LYS A 117 -0.07 -15.75 7.50
N ASP A 118 0.50 -14.63 7.91
CA ASP A 118 1.09 -14.44 9.23
C ASP A 118 0.15 -13.62 10.12
N LEU A 119 -0.52 -14.31 11.06
CA LEU A 119 -1.51 -13.72 11.96
C LEU A 119 -0.89 -12.72 12.96
N ASP A 120 0.44 -12.70 13.11
CA ASP A 120 1.14 -11.83 14.04
C ASP A 120 1.37 -10.41 13.49
N ILE A 121 1.11 -10.17 12.21
CA ILE A 121 1.18 -8.83 11.60
C ILE A 121 -0.09 -8.04 11.98
N THR A 122 -0.01 -7.34 13.10
CA THR A 122 -1.14 -6.58 13.69
C THR A 122 -1.23 -5.11 13.23
N GLY A 123 -0.30 -4.66 12.37
CA GLY A 123 -0.23 -3.27 11.89
C GLY A 123 -1.39 -2.87 10.97
N ALA A 124 -1.75 -1.59 10.95
CA ALA A 124 -2.83 -1.08 10.08
C ALA A 124 -2.53 -1.35 8.59
N GLN A 125 -3.54 -1.81 7.84
CA GLN A 125 -3.49 -2.02 6.39
C GLN A 125 -3.72 -0.70 5.66
N LEU A 126 -3.20 -0.60 4.43
CA LEU A 126 -3.56 0.48 3.51
C LEU A 126 -4.37 -0.11 2.36
N VAL A 127 -5.65 0.23 2.32
CA VAL A 127 -6.57 -0.22 1.28
C VAL A 127 -6.74 0.91 0.27
N PHE A 128 -6.36 0.66 -0.99
CA PHE A 128 -6.60 1.62 -2.05
C PHE A 128 -7.97 1.38 -2.68
N LEU A 129 -8.83 2.41 -2.67
CA LEU A 129 -10.13 2.34 -3.30
C LEU A 129 -10.05 2.80 -4.77
N PRO A 130 -10.79 2.15 -5.68
CA PRO A 130 -10.90 2.63 -7.04
C PRO A 130 -11.66 3.98 -7.08
N PRO A 131 -11.36 4.86 -8.05
CA PRO A 131 -11.82 6.24 -8.05
C PRO A 131 -13.33 6.43 -8.26
N ASP A 132 -14.05 5.38 -8.64
CA ASP A 132 -15.47 5.36 -9.02
C ASP A 132 -16.40 4.72 -7.97
N GLU A 133 -15.87 4.09 -6.91
CA GLU A 133 -16.66 3.26 -5.98
C GLU A 133 -16.73 3.67 -4.49
N PRO A 134 -16.04 4.71 -3.95
CA PRO A 134 -15.98 4.86 -2.51
C PRO A 134 -17.32 5.37 -1.95
N THR A 135 -18.17 4.47 -1.46
CA THR A 135 -19.26 4.83 -0.58
C THR A 135 -18.69 5.15 0.81
N ASN A 136 -19.28 6.13 1.50
CA ASN A 136 -18.85 6.47 2.87
C ASN A 136 -18.91 5.25 3.80
N ASP A 137 -19.84 4.32 3.54
CA ASP A 137 -20.01 3.09 4.33
C ASP A 137 -18.81 2.15 4.20
N LEU A 138 -18.25 2.00 2.99
CA LEU A 138 -17.04 1.20 2.78
C LEU A 138 -15.83 1.80 3.50
N ILE A 139 -15.67 3.13 3.41
CA ILE A 139 -14.60 3.84 4.13
C ILE A 139 -14.74 3.67 5.64
N ASN A 140 -15.95 3.84 6.17
CA ASN A 140 -16.23 3.68 7.59
C ASN A 140 -15.91 2.25 8.05
N LEU A 141 -16.30 1.22 7.28
CA LEU A 141 -15.99 -0.17 7.58
C LEU A 141 -14.47 -0.43 7.64
N ILE A 142 -13.70 0.15 6.72
CA ILE A 142 -12.23 0.05 6.74
C ILE A 142 -11.66 0.72 7.99
N HIS A 143 -12.18 1.89 8.38
CA HIS A 143 -11.76 2.61 9.58
C HIS A 143 -12.14 1.91 10.88
N GLU A 144 -13.30 1.27 10.95
CA GLU A 144 -13.74 0.45 12.10
C GLU A 144 -12.79 -0.71 12.37
N ARG A 145 -12.12 -1.22 11.34
CA ARG A 145 -11.06 -2.24 11.43
C ARG A 145 -9.67 -1.67 11.68
N HIS A 146 -9.57 -0.38 12.02
CA HIS A 146 -8.31 0.34 12.24
C HIS A 146 -7.34 0.35 11.05
N ASN A 147 -7.87 0.18 9.83
CA ASN A 147 -7.12 0.27 8.59
C ASN A 147 -7.23 1.69 8.00
N HIS A 148 -6.32 1.99 7.06
CA HIS A 148 -6.27 3.27 6.37
C HIS A 148 -6.76 3.13 4.93
N VAL A 149 -7.40 4.18 4.44
CA VAL A 149 -7.86 4.29 3.06
C VAL A 149 -6.92 5.17 2.26
N GLY A 150 -6.47 4.67 1.11
CA GLY A 150 -5.62 5.38 0.16
C GLY A 150 -6.35 5.69 -1.14
N THR A 151 -5.97 6.78 -1.81
CA THR A 151 -6.30 7.04 -3.21
C THR A 151 -5.04 7.27 -4.03
N ARG A 152 -5.06 6.92 -5.32
CA ARG A 152 -3.91 7.06 -6.23
C ARG A 152 -4.18 8.16 -7.26
N LEU A 153 -3.29 9.13 -7.33
CA LEU A 153 -3.34 10.28 -8.24
C LEU A 153 -2.00 10.40 -9.00
N PHE A 154 -1.80 9.52 -9.98
CA PHE A 154 -0.59 9.52 -10.79
C PHE A 154 -0.77 10.29 -12.11
N GLY A 155 0.34 10.79 -12.65
CA GLY A 155 0.41 11.36 -14.00
C GLY A 155 -0.31 12.69 -14.23
N THR A 156 -0.81 13.36 -13.18
CA THR A 156 -1.41 14.69 -13.32
C THR A 156 -1.20 15.57 -12.09
N ASP A 157 -0.81 16.83 -12.33
CA ASP A 157 -0.71 17.92 -11.36
C ASP A 157 -1.90 18.91 -11.43
N ASP A 158 -2.90 18.58 -12.25
CA ASP A 158 -4.11 19.39 -12.44
C ASP A 158 -4.92 19.42 -11.13
N ARG A 159 -4.97 20.61 -10.52
CA ARG A 159 -5.63 20.84 -9.24
C ARG A 159 -7.10 20.43 -9.23
N ASP A 160 -7.83 20.66 -10.30
CA ASP A 160 -9.26 20.38 -10.33
C ASP A 160 -9.53 18.88 -10.53
N LYS A 161 -8.71 18.20 -11.34
CA LYS A 161 -8.75 16.73 -11.44
C LYS A 161 -8.38 16.07 -10.12
N MET A 162 -7.34 16.56 -9.44
CA MET A 162 -6.96 16.05 -8.12
C MET A 162 -8.07 16.30 -7.10
N LYS A 163 -8.65 17.51 -7.02
CA LYS A 163 -9.76 17.82 -6.12
C LYS A 163 -10.97 16.91 -6.32
N LYS A 164 -11.35 16.62 -7.57
CA LYS A 164 -12.49 15.73 -7.88
C LYS A 164 -12.27 14.31 -7.38
N LYS A 165 -11.03 13.83 -7.42
CA LYS A 165 -10.65 12.50 -6.93
C LYS A 165 -10.35 12.48 -5.41
N MET A 166 -10.23 13.64 -4.77
CA MET A 166 -10.07 13.77 -3.32
C MET A 166 -11.42 13.83 -2.60
N PHE A 167 -11.95 12.66 -2.23
CA PHE A 167 -13.16 12.52 -1.43
C PHE A 167 -12.88 12.50 0.09
N LYS A 168 -13.92 12.70 0.90
CA LYS A 168 -13.82 12.69 2.37
C LYS A 168 -13.54 11.27 2.88
N GLY A 169 -12.85 11.17 4.01
CA GLY A 169 -12.56 9.89 4.67
C GLY A 169 -11.33 9.13 4.14
N VAL A 170 -10.67 9.62 3.09
CA VAL A 170 -9.35 9.11 2.68
C VAL A 170 -8.26 9.58 3.66
N ASP A 171 -7.38 8.68 4.05
CA ASP A 171 -6.24 8.95 4.94
C ASP A 171 -4.96 9.28 4.18
N ILE A 172 -4.77 8.68 2.99
CA ILE A 172 -3.53 8.77 2.21
C ILE A 172 -3.81 9.12 0.75
N ILE A 173 -3.05 10.07 0.21
CA ILE A 173 -3.01 10.36 -1.23
C ILE A 173 -1.62 9.95 -1.73
N LEU A 174 -1.58 8.99 -2.64
CA LEU A 174 -0.36 8.57 -3.32
C LEU A 174 -0.28 9.27 -4.68
N THR A 175 0.77 10.05 -4.94
CA THR A 175 0.87 10.92 -6.12
C THR A 175 2.31 11.24 -6.49
N ASP A 176 2.55 11.51 -7.78
CA ASP A 176 3.82 12.02 -8.31
C ASP A 176 4.02 13.53 -8.03
N TYR A 177 2.96 14.23 -7.62
CA TYR A 177 2.94 15.69 -7.41
C TYR A 177 2.60 16.06 -5.96
N PRO A 178 3.44 15.66 -4.97
CA PRO A 178 3.13 15.82 -3.56
C PRO A 178 2.98 17.29 -3.14
N SER A 179 3.73 18.21 -3.74
CA SER A 179 3.61 19.65 -3.44
C SER A 179 2.21 20.18 -3.78
N VAL A 180 1.63 19.75 -4.90
CA VAL A 180 0.28 20.15 -5.31
C VAL A 180 -0.77 19.56 -4.36
N ALA A 181 -0.63 18.28 -4.00
CA ALA A 181 -1.52 17.64 -3.03
C ALA A 181 -1.48 18.35 -1.65
N ILE A 182 -0.30 18.72 -1.18
CA ILE A 182 -0.11 19.43 0.09
C ILE A 182 -0.77 20.80 0.05
N ASP A 183 -0.58 21.58 -1.01
CA ASP A 183 -1.26 22.87 -1.20
C ASP A 183 -2.79 22.72 -1.12
N LEU A 184 -3.34 21.71 -1.80
CA LEU A 184 -4.78 21.43 -1.80
C LEU A 184 -5.31 21.05 -0.42
N MET A 185 -4.53 20.31 0.38
CA MET A 185 -4.87 19.96 1.75
C MET A 185 -4.81 21.18 2.70
N HIS A 186 -3.79 22.03 2.56
CA HIS A 186 -3.69 23.25 3.38
C HIS A 186 -4.80 24.25 3.06
N PHE A 187 -5.17 24.41 1.79
CA PHE A 187 -6.29 25.28 1.39
C PHE A 187 -7.62 24.86 2.04
N ARG A 188 -7.89 23.55 2.14
CA ARG A 188 -9.07 23.03 2.84
C ARG A 188 -9.02 23.30 4.35
N THR A 189 -7.84 23.28 4.96
CA THR A 189 -7.67 23.40 6.43
C THR A 189 -7.85 24.85 6.91
N ILE A 190 -7.43 25.84 6.12
CA ILE A 190 -7.55 27.26 6.47
C ILE A 190 -8.97 27.79 6.24
N ASN A 191 -9.65 27.33 5.18
CA ASN A 191 -10.98 27.84 4.80
C ASN A 191 -12.16 27.02 5.35
N GLN A 192 -11.92 25.83 5.91
CA GLN A 192 -12.93 25.02 6.60
C GLN A 192 -12.30 24.30 7.81
N PRO A 193 -12.06 25.00 8.93
CA PRO A 193 -11.56 24.37 10.14
C PRO A 193 -12.62 23.42 10.72
N ASN A 194 -12.55 22.14 10.39
CA ASN A 194 -13.39 21.14 11.04
C ASN A 194 -12.96 20.99 12.50
N LYS A 195 -13.85 21.34 13.44
CA LYS A 195 -13.78 20.89 14.83
C LYS A 195 -13.84 19.35 14.81
N ARG A 196 -12.71 18.68 15.04
CA ARG A 196 -12.71 17.24 15.31
C ARG A 196 -13.35 17.03 16.67
N GLU A 197 -14.56 16.49 16.72
CA GLU A 197 -15.11 15.95 17.97
C GLU A 197 -14.35 14.69 18.37
N PRO A 198 -14.09 14.48 19.67
CA PRO A 198 -13.40 13.29 20.15
C PRO A 198 -14.25 12.04 19.88
N ARG A 199 -13.64 11.04 19.23
CA ARG A 199 -14.28 9.74 18.92
C ARG A 199 -14.77 9.08 20.21
N LYS A 200 -16.08 8.83 20.33
CA LYS A 200 -16.65 8.00 21.38
C LYS A 200 -16.22 6.54 21.16
N LYS A 201 -15.61 5.93 22.18
CA LYS A 201 -15.39 4.48 22.26
C LYS A 201 -16.76 3.80 22.38
N LEU A 202 -17.12 2.97 21.41
CA LEU A 202 -18.27 2.05 21.54
C LEU A 202 -17.71 0.67 21.93
N GLU A 203 -18.23 0.11 23.01
CA GLU A 203 -17.86 -1.23 23.49
C GLU A 203 -18.42 -2.31 22.55
N SER A 204 -17.59 -3.29 22.18
CA SER A 204 -17.93 -4.36 21.26
C SER A 204 -18.59 -5.53 21.98
N ASN A 205 -19.87 -5.80 21.68
CA ASN A 205 -20.48 -7.10 21.94
C ASN A 205 -20.22 -8.01 20.74
N ILE A 206 -19.31 -8.98 20.89
CA ILE A 206 -19.04 -10.03 19.93
C ILE A 206 -20.12 -11.10 20.09
N ALA A 207 -21.30 -10.86 19.53
CA ALA A 207 -22.34 -11.86 19.34
C ALA A 207 -23.24 -11.44 18.18
N GLY A 208 -22.92 -11.89 16.96
CA GLY A 208 -23.83 -11.80 15.82
C GLY A 208 -23.15 -11.51 14.48
N ASN A 209 -22.53 -12.50 13.85
CA ASN A 209 -22.01 -12.37 12.46
C ASN A 209 -22.37 -13.54 11.53
N THR A 210 -23.15 -14.52 11.99
CA THR A 210 -23.57 -15.68 11.15
C THR A 210 -24.55 -15.29 10.04
N ALA A 211 -25.42 -14.31 10.29
CA ALA A 211 -26.42 -13.87 9.31
C ALA A 211 -25.81 -13.08 8.13
N GLN A 212 -24.76 -12.29 8.39
CA GLN A 212 -24.07 -11.50 7.36
C GLN A 212 -23.22 -12.38 6.43
N ILE A 213 -22.65 -13.47 6.95
CA ILE A 213 -21.91 -14.46 6.16
C ILE A 213 -22.87 -15.26 5.29
N GLY A 214 -24.04 -15.64 5.82
CA GLY A 214 -25.09 -16.30 5.03
C GLY A 214 -25.52 -15.47 3.82
N ALA A 215 -25.75 -14.17 4.01
CA ALA A 215 -26.12 -13.26 2.91
C ALA A 215 -25.04 -13.12 1.83
N LEU A 216 -23.75 -13.15 2.20
CA LEU A 216 -22.64 -13.14 1.23
C LEU A 216 -22.58 -14.45 0.43
N ILE A 217 -22.81 -15.60 1.08
CA ILE A 217 -22.86 -16.90 0.41
C ILE A 217 -24.05 -16.98 -0.55
N ASP A 218 -25.22 -16.49 -0.15
CA ASP A 218 -26.40 -16.46 -0.99
C ASP A 218 -26.20 -15.55 -2.22
N ALA A 219 -25.52 -14.41 -2.06
CA ALA A 219 -25.16 -13.53 -3.16
C ALA A 219 -24.12 -14.14 -4.13
N ILE A 220 -23.16 -14.92 -3.62
CA ILE A 220 -22.22 -15.68 -4.46
C ILE A 220 -22.95 -16.78 -5.25
N THR A 221 -23.92 -17.44 -4.62
CA THR A 221 -24.56 -18.64 -5.17
C THR A 221 -25.74 -18.33 -6.09
N TYR A 222 -26.52 -17.30 -5.77
CA TYR A 222 -27.79 -17.00 -6.43
C TYR A 222 -27.88 -15.56 -6.97
N GLY A 223 -26.88 -14.72 -6.72
CA GLY A 223 -26.83 -13.34 -7.20
C GLY A 223 -26.56 -13.22 -8.69
N SER A 224 -26.73 -12.01 -9.22
CA SER A 224 -26.27 -11.66 -10.56
C SER A 224 -24.74 -11.78 -10.68
N PRO A 225 -24.17 -11.92 -11.89
CA PRO A 225 -22.71 -12.09 -12.06
C PRO A 225 -21.86 -11.01 -11.39
N ASP A 226 -22.37 -9.79 -11.30
CA ASP A 226 -21.68 -8.67 -10.66
C ASP A 226 -21.82 -8.74 -9.12
N GLU A 227 -23.00 -9.09 -8.61
CA GLU A 227 -23.20 -9.33 -7.17
C GLU A 227 -22.37 -10.51 -6.67
N SER A 228 -22.27 -11.59 -7.44
CA SER A 228 -21.45 -12.74 -7.09
C SER A 228 -19.96 -12.42 -7.06
N ARG A 229 -19.48 -11.59 -8.00
CA ARG A 229 -18.08 -11.12 -7.99
C ARG A 229 -17.78 -10.22 -6.80
N ILE A 230 -18.67 -9.29 -6.48
CA ILE A 230 -18.51 -8.38 -5.35
C ILE A 230 -18.55 -9.16 -4.03
N ALA A 231 -19.52 -10.07 -3.88
CA ALA A 231 -19.62 -10.90 -2.70
C ALA A 231 -18.40 -11.81 -2.54
N ALA A 232 -17.87 -12.38 -3.62
CA ALA A 232 -16.62 -13.17 -3.59
C ALA A 232 -15.39 -12.33 -3.23
N LEU A 233 -15.29 -11.10 -3.71
CA LEU A 233 -14.20 -10.18 -3.36
C LEU A 233 -14.25 -9.83 -1.87
N VAL A 234 -15.43 -9.47 -1.35
CA VAL A 234 -15.63 -9.19 0.07
C VAL A 234 -15.34 -10.42 0.92
N PHE A 235 -15.80 -11.59 0.49
CA PHE A 235 -15.55 -12.86 1.16
C PHE A 235 -14.05 -13.21 1.21
N SER A 236 -13.30 -12.94 0.13
CA SER A 236 -11.85 -13.18 0.07
C SER A 236 -11.02 -12.32 1.02
N THR A 237 -11.60 -11.25 1.55
CA THR A 237 -10.96 -10.34 2.50
C THR A 237 -11.24 -10.70 3.97
N LEU A 238 -12.03 -11.75 4.21
CA LEU A 238 -12.35 -12.23 5.56
C LEU A 238 -11.20 -13.11 6.10
N PRO A 239 -10.92 -13.06 7.42
CA PRO A 239 -9.95 -13.95 8.05
C PRO A 239 -10.36 -15.43 7.87
N ALA A 240 -9.40 -16.32 7.66
CA ALA A 240 -9.66 -17.75 7.41
C ALA A 240 -10.49 -18.44 8.51
N GLY A 241 -10.47 -17.94 9.75
CA GLY A 241 -11.29 -18.44 10.86
C GLY A 241 -12.77 -18.01 10.86
N VAL A 242 -13.17 -17.12 9.94
CA VAL A 242 -14.54 -16.63 9.76
C VAL A 242 -15.09 -16.98 8.37
N ALA A 243 -14.20 -17.17 7.39
CA ALA A 243 -14.55 -17.41 5.99
C ALA A 243 -14.78 -18.88 5.60
N VAL A 244 -14.69 -19.84 6.52
CA VAL A 244 -14.83 -21.27 6.18
C VAL A 244 -15.53 -22.06 7.29
N PRO A 245 -16.72 -22.61 7.02
CA PRO A 245 -16.94 -24.04 7.15
C PRO A 245 -16.58 -24.71 5.81
N PRO A 246 -16.03 -25.92 5.81
CA PRO A 246 -15.37 -26.50 4.66
C PRO A 246 -16.32 -26.59 3.45
N LEU A 247 -15.88 -26.07 2.31
CA LEU A 247 -16.47 -26.34 0.98
C LEU A 247 -16.58 -27.85 0.66
N VAL A 248 -15.99 -28.71 1.48
CA VAL A 248 -16.01 -30.17 1.40
C VAL A 248 -17.30 -30.79 1.97
N GLU A 249 -18.04 -30.13 2.86
CA GLU A 249 -19.28 -30.70 3.44
C GLU A 249 -20.54 -30.52 2.57
N ARG A 250 -20.45 -29.87 1.39
CA ARG A 250 -21.60 -29.63 0.50
C ARG A 250 -21.40 -30.12 -0.95
N LEU A 251 -20.32 -30.84 -1.21
CA LEU A 251 -20.06 -31.46 -2.52
C LEU A 251 -20.17 -33.00 -2.50
N ASP A 252 -20.82 -33.57 -1.48
CA ASP A 252 -21.38 -34.92 -1.48
C ASP A 252 -22.91 -34.88 -1.60
#